data_AF-A0AA90SY21-F1
#
_entry.id   AF-A0AA90SY21-F1
#
_cell.length_a   1.000
_cell.length_b   1.000
_cell.length_c   1.000
_cell.angle_alpha   90.00
_cell.angle_beta   90.00
_cell.angle_gamma   90.00
#
_symmetry.space_group_name_H-M   'P 1'
#
loop_
_entity.id
_entity.type
_entity.pdbx_description
1 polymer ?
#
loop_
_entity_poly.entity_id
_entity_poly.type
_entity_poly.pdbx_seq_one_letter_code
_entity_poly.pdbx_strand_id
1 'polypeptide(L)'
;MTILDDLKTITTKPELAKLIKVKSSALTYTLYKLDPATLYTTFTIPKKSGGERTILAPSARLKNIQKGLSKLLLDCIDEINKAKQKEGEKYRPTLSHGFTRKGSIITNAMMHLDKKNVLNIDLADFFDSFNFGRVRGFFIKNKHFGLDPQIATVIAKIACYDNKLPQGSPCSPVITNLITHSLDIRLASLAKKHSSIYSRYADDLTFSTRERKFSAQIVLKKIMNASLGKN
;
A
#
# COMPACT_ATOMS: atom_id res chain seq x y z
N MET A 1 21.65 -5.94 12.81
CA MET A 1 21.07 -4.88 11.95
C MET A 1 19.77 -5.44 11.42
N THR A 2 18.69 -4.65 11.44
CA THR A 2 17.38 -5.11 10.96
C THR A 2 17.25 -4.93 9.45
N ILE A 3 16.21 -5.51 8.84
CA ILE A 3 15.98 -5.37 7.39
C ILE A 3 15.68 -3.91 7.03
N LEU A 4 14.95 -3.20 7.90
CA LEU A 4 14.70 -1.78 7.71
C LEU A 4 15.99 -0.96 7.80
N ASP A 5 16.86 -1.24 8.79
CA ASP A 5 18.15 -0.56 8.92
C ASP A 5 19.05 -0.82 7.70
N ASP A 6 19.10 -2.06 7.20
CA ASP A 6 19.84 -2.39 5.99
C ASP A 6 19.32 -1.59 4.80
N LEU A 7 17.99 -1.50 4.61
CA LEU A 7 17.40 -0.72 3.51
C LEU A 7 17.70 0.78 3.63
N LYS A 8 17.85 1.31 4.84
CA LYS A 8 18.17 2.73 5.07
C LYS A 8 19.59 3.12 4.73
N THR A 9 20.53 2.18 4.85
CA THR A 9 21.96 2.44 4.70
C THR A 9 22.43 2.32 3.25
N ILE A 10 21.69 1.62 2.40
CA ILE A 10 22.07 1.43 1.00
C ILE A 10 21.94 2.73 0.19
N THR A 11 22.85 2.92 -0.75
CA THR A 11 22.87 4.10 -1.63
C THR A 11 23.00 3.72 -3.10
N THR A 12 23.24 2.44 -3.41
CA THR A 12 23.51 1.98 -4.77
C THR A 12 22.51 0.92 -5.27
N LYS A 13 22.32 0.87 -6.60
CA LYS A 13 21.47 -0.15 -7.27
C LYS A 13 21.89 -1.60 -6.95
N PRO A 14 23.19 -1.96 -6.94
CA PRO A 14 23.61 -3.32 -6.60
C PRO A 14 23.23 -3.73 -5.18
N GLU A 15 23.30 -2.82 -4.21
CA GLU A 15 22.89 -3.11 -2.84
C GLU A 15 21.38 -3.34 -2.73
N LEU A 16 20.56 -2.50 -3.39
CA LEU A 16 19.12 -2.75 -3.47
C LEU A 16 18.82 -4.10 -4.13
N ALA A 17 19.51 -4.44 -5.21
CA ALA A 17 19.37 -5.73 -5.89
C ALA A 17 19.65 -6.91 -4.95
N LYS A 18 20.69 -6.80 -4.12
CA LYS A 18 21.03 -7.78 -3.09
C LYS A 18 19.90 -7.94 -2.06
N LEU A 19 19.35 -6.83 -1.55
CA LEU A 19 18.24 -6.87 -0.57
C LEU A 19 16.98 -7.52 -1.13
N ILE A 20 16.60 -7.19 -2.37
CA ILE A 20 15.43 -7.80 -3.03
C ILE A 20 15.72 -9.17 -3.66
N LYS A 21 16.94 -9.71 -3.45
CA LYS A 21 17.39 -11.04 -3.91
C LYS A 21 17.32 -11.25 -5.42
N VAL A 22 17.78 -10.26 -6.19
CA VAL A 22 17.93 -10.34 -7.66
C VAL A 22 19.34 -9.99 -8.10
N LYS A 23 19.77 -10.46 -9.27
CA LYS A 23 21.06 -10.07 -9.85
C LYS A 23 21.05 -8.56 -10.20
N SER A 24 22.10 -7.84 -9.83
CA SER A 24 22.25 -6.40 -10.13
C SER A 24 22.19 -6.08 -11.63
N SER A 25 22.73 -6.98 -12.46
CA SER A 25 22.63 -6.90 -13.91
C SER A 25 21.19 -7.06 -14.40
N ALA A 26 20.43 -7.99 -13.84
CA ALA A 26 19.03 -8.18 -14.18
C ALA A 26 18.18 -6.96 -13.78
N LEU A 27 18.41 -6.39 -12.60
CA LEU A 27 17.75 -5.16 -12.17
C LEU A 27 18.04 -4.01 -13.13
N THR A 28 19.32 -3.79 -13.43
CA THR A 28 19.77 -2.67 -14.29
C THR A 28 19.26 -2.83 -15.73
N TYR A 29 19.38 -4.03 -16.29
CA TYR A 29 18.91 -4.31 -17.63
C TYR A 29 17.39 -4.10 -17.76
N THR A 30 16.62 -4.59 -16.79
CA THR A 30 15.14 -4.48 -16.82
C THR A 30 14.67 -3.04 -16.72
N LEU A 31 15.29 -2.22 -15.88
CA LEU A 31 14.81 -0.86 -15.62
C LEU A 31 15.37 0.22 -16.56
N TYR A 32 16.49 -0.05 -17.23
CA TYR A 32 17.23 0.98 -17.98
C TYR A 32 17.63 0.57 -19.40
N LYS A 33 17.49 -0.70 -19.81
CA LYS A 33 17.86 -1.17 -21.15
C LYS A 33 16.69 -1.71 -21.95
N LEU A 34 15.71 -2.34 -21.29
CA LEU A 34 14.49 -2.76 -21.95
C LEU A 34 13.57 -1.55 -22.23
N ASP A 35 12.86 -1.63 -23.35
CA ASP A 35 11.77 -0.72 -23.65
C ASP A 35 10.65 -0.90 -22.60
N PRO A 36 10.25 0.17 -21.89
CA PRO A 36 9.13 0.12 -20.94
C PRO A 36 7.85 -0.52 -21.49
N ALA A 37 7.56 -0.37 -22.79
CA ALA A 37 6.39 -0.98 -23.41
C ALA A 37 6.40 -2.52 -23.34
N THR A 38 7.60 -3.13 -23.32
CA THR A 38 7.74 -4.60 -23.23
C THR A 38 7.62 -5.15 -21.81
N LEU A 39 7.58 -4.26 -20.81
CA LEU A 39 7.56 -4.67 -19.41
C LEU A 39 6.17 -5.04 -18.91
N TYR A 40 5.11 -4.67 -19.63
CA TYR A 40 3.73 -4.92 -19.26
C TYR A 40 2.90 -5.43 -20.42
N THR A 41 1.95 -6.29 -20.12
CA THR A 41 0.86 -6.68 -21.02
C THR A 41 -0.44 -6.14 -20.46
N THR A 42 -1.20 -5.44 -21.30
CA THR A 42 -2.48 -4.83 -20.94
C THR A 42 -3.62 -5.73 -21.41
N PHE A 43 -4.59 -5.98 -20.53
CA PHE A 43 -5.84 -6.65 -20.86
C PHE A 43 -6.94 -6.16 -19.93
N THR A 44 -8.21 -6.41 -20.27
CA THR A 44 -9.35 -6.00 -19.45
C THR A 44 -10.02 -7.21 -18.80
N ILE A 45 -10.60 -6.99 -17.61
CA ILE A 45 -11.45 -7.96 -16.92
C ILE A 45 -12.78 -7.30 -16.56
N PRO A 46 -13.91 -8.02 -16.60
CA PRO A 46 -15.20 -7.45 -16.22
C PRO A 46 -15.23 -7.14 -14.72
N LYS A 47 -15.76 -5.96 -14.36
CA LYS A 47 -16.06 -5.61 -12.97
C LYS A 47 -17.37 -6.28 -12.54
N LYS A 48 -17.46 -6.68 -11.26
CA LYS A 48 -18.71 -7.20 -10.66
C LYS A 48 -19.87 -6.20 -10.72
N SER A 49 -19.57 -4.91 -10.66
CA SER A 49 -20.53 -3.80 -10.73
C SER A 49 -20.85 -3.34 -12.15
N GLY A 50 -20.33 -4.02 -13.18
CA GLY A 50 -20.43 -3.60 -14.58
C GLY A 50 -19.23 -2.75 -15.05
N GLY A 51 -18.98 -2.77 -16.35
CA GLY A 51 -17.82 -2.14 -16.99
C GLY A 51 -16.55 -2.98 -16.91
N GLU A 52 -15.43 -2.40 -17.34
CA GLU A 52 -14.15 -3.09 -17.46
C GLU A 52 -13.10 -2.55 -16.48
N ARG A 53 -12.17 -3.41 -16.07
CA ARG A 53 -10.98 -3.08 -15.30
C ARG A 53 -9.76 -3.43 -16.13
N THR A 54 -8.97 -2.42 -16.44
CA THR A 54 -7.68 -2.58 -17.11
C THR A 54 -6.65 -3.16 -16.14
N ILE A 55 -6.06 -4.30 -16.52
CA ILE A 55 -4.98 -4.97 -15.80
C ILE A 55 -3.69 -4.79 -16.60
N LEU A 56 -2.65 -4.39 -15.88
CA LEU A 56 -1.28 -4.23 -16.36
C LEU A 56 -0.44 -5.33 -15.73
N ALA A 57 -0.33 -6.46 -16.42
CA ALA A 57 0.45 -7.60 -15.94
C ALA A 57 1.94 -7.42 -16.27
N PRO A 58 2.84 -7.42 -15.29
CA PRO A 58 4.27 -7.27 -15.54
C PRO A 58 4.83 -8.53 -16.20
N SER A 59 5.82 -8.33 -17.08
CA SER A 59 6.65 -9.40 -17.64
C SER A 59 7.29 -10.25 -16.54
N ALA A 60 7.58 -11.52 -16.81
CA ALA A 60 8.11 -12.44 -15.80
C ALA A 60 9.36 -11.89 -15.06
N ARG A 61 10.24 -11.20 -15.81
CA ARG A 61 11.45 -10.58 -15.26
C ARG A 61 11.14 -9.43 -14.30
N LEU A 62 10.28 -8.48 -14.71
CA LEU A 62 9.87 -7.38 -13.85
C LEU A 62 9.06 -7.89 -12.65
N LYS A 63 8.17 -8.86 -12.87
CA LYS A 63 7.38 -9.50 -11.82
C LYS A 63 8.25 -10.10 -10.73
N ASN A 64 9.38 -10.72 -11.08
CA ASN A 64 10.33 -11.26 -10.10
C ASN A 64 10.97 -10.15 -9.25
N ILE A 65 11.40 -9.05 -9.88
CA ILE A 65 11.96 -7.88 -9.18
C ILE A 65 10.91 -7.27 -8.23
N GLN A 66 9.68 -7.09 -8.71
CA GLN A 66 8.58 -6.56 -7.91
C GLN A 66 8.17 -7.50 -6.77
N LYS A 67 8.24 -8.82 -6.94
CA LYS A 67 8.05 -9.78 -5.84
C LYS A 67 9.13 -9.64 -4.77
N GLY A 68 10.39 -9.50 -5.17
CA GLY A 68 11.50 -9.24 -4.25
C GLY A 68 11.29 -7.96 -3.44
N LEU A 69 10.92 -6.87 -4.13
CA LEU A 69 10.60 -5.59 -3.48
C LEU A 69 9.38 -5.70 -2.55
N SER A 70 8.31 -6.36 -2.99
CA SER A 70 7.11 -6.62 -2.19
C SER A 70 7.45 -7.34 -0.89
N LYS A 71 8.26 -8.39 -0.97
CA LYS A 71 8.72 -9.14 0.20
C LYS A 71 9.54 -8.28 1.16
N LEU A 72 10.53 -7.54 0.65
CA LEU A 72 11.35 -6.63 1.43
C LEU A 72 10.51 -5.58 2.18
N LEU A 73 9.55 -4.96 1.49
CA LEU A 73 8.67 -3.95 2.08
C LEU A 73 7.73 -4.55 3.13
N LEU A 74 7.20 -5.75 2.90
CA LEU A 74 6.41 -6.46 3.92
C LEU A 74 7.25 -6.81 5.15
N ASP A 75 8.52 -7.19 4.98
CA ASP A 75 9.45 -7.42 6.09
C ASP A 75 9.65 -6.14 6.92
N CYS A 76 9.84 -5.00 6.24
CA CYS A 76 9.94 -3.69 6.90
C CYS A 76 8.65 -3.33 7.67
N ILE A 77 7.48 -3.59 7.09
CA ILE A 77 6.18 -3.33 7.74
C ILE A 77 6.03 -4.16 9.03
N ASP A 78 6.35 -5.45 8.96
CA ASP A 78 6.27 -6.33 10.12
C ASP A 78 7.20 -5.88 11.24
N GLU A 79 8.41 -5.42 10.89
CA GLU A 79 9.38 -4.87 11.84
C GLU A 79 8.85 -3.59 12.51
N ILE A 80 8.34 -2.64 11.72
CA ILE A 80 7.73 -1.40 12.23
C ILE A 80 6.55 -1.70 13.17
N ASN A 81 5.72 -2.68 12.81
CA ASN A 81 4.56 -3.06 13.60
C ASN A 81 4.97 -3.74 14.91
N LYS A 82 5.97 -4.63 14.88
CA LYS A 82 6.52 -5.28 16.08
C LYS A 82 7.10 -4.25 17.05
N ALA A 83 7.87 -3.28 16.56
CA ALA A 83 8.44 -2.22 17.41
C ALA A 83 7.38 -1.34 18.09
N LYS A 84 6.15 -1.29 17.55
CA LYS A 84 5.02 -0.56 18.14
C LYS A 84 4.21 -1.38 19.12
N GLN A 85 4.35 -2.71 19.16
CA GLN A 85 3.63 -3.56 20.11
C GLN A 85 4.12 -3.26 21.52
N LYS A 86 3.19 -2.99 22.44
CA LYS A 86 3.52 -2.89 23.86
C LYS A 86 3.65 -4.32 24.42
N GLU A 87 4.59 -4.49 25.34
CA GLU A 87 4.78 -5.75 26.06
C GLU A 87 3.45 -6.16 26.74
N GLY A 88 2.98 -7.37 26.47
CA GLY A 88 1.68 -7.89 26.94
C GLY A 88 0.47 -7.69 26.03
N GLU A 89 0.54 -6.86 24.97
CA GLU A 89 -0.55 -6.73 23.99
C GLU A 89 -0.49 -7.88 22.95
N LYS A 90 -1.39 -8.87 23.07
CA LYS A 90 -1.47 -10.02 22.14
C LYS A 90 -1.83 -9.64 20.70
N TYR A 91 -2.53 -8.52 20.49
CA TYR A 91 -3.02 -8.13 19.17
C TYR A 91 -3.34 -6.63 19.10
N ARG A 92 -2.69 -5.90 18.18
CA ARG A 92 -3.21 -4.62 17.70
C ARG A 92 -3.91 -4.85 16.36
N PRO A 93 -5.22 -4.57 16.26
CA PRO A 93 -5.90 -4.65 14.97
C PRO A 93 -5.21 -3.72 13.98
N THR A 94 -4.74 -4.28 12.87
CA THR A 94 -4.18 -3.49 11.78
C THR A 94 -5.31 -2.74 11.13
N LEU A 95 -5.19 -1.42 10.96
CA LEU A 95 -6.23 -0.63 10.29
C LEU A 95 -6.43 -1.06 8.82
N SER A 96 -5.43 -1.71 8.21
CA SER A 96 -5.48 -2.24 6.86
C SER A 96 -5.28 -3.76 6.85
N HIS A 97 -6.25 -4.49 6.28
CA HIS A 97 -6.26 -5.95 6.21
C HIS A 97 -6.00 -6.48 4.79
N GLY A 98 -6.16 -5.66 3.76
CA GLY A 98 -5.87 -6.05 2.38
C GLY A 98 -4.36 -6.13 2.15
N PHE A 99 -3.89 -7.18 1.49
CA PHE A 99 -2.49 -7.34 1.07
C PHE A 99 -1.43 -7.23 2.20
N THR A 100 -1.83 -7.49 3.44
CA THR A 100 -0.92 -7.60 4.59
C THR A 100 -0.73 -9.07 4.96
N ARG A 101 0.38 -9.39 5.63
CA ARG A 101 0.57 -10.75 6.16
C ARG A 101 -0.46 -11.00 7.26
N LYS A 102 -1.12 -12.16 7.19
CA LYS A 102 -2.21 -12.55 8.12
C LYS A 102 -3.46 -11.65 8.03
N GLY A 103 -3.50 -10.70 7.09
CA GLY A 103 -4.69 -9.96 6.72
C GLY A 103 -5.53 -10.75 5.72
N SER A 104 -6.85 -10.68 5.85
CA SER A 104 -7.79 -11.33 4.93
C SER A 104 -9.12 -10.59 4.96
N ILE A 105 -9.99 -10.90 4.00
CA ILE A 105 -11.35 -10.36 4.00
C ILE A 105 -12.10 -10.75 5.28
N ILE A 106 -11.78 -11.92 5.83
CA ILE A 106 -12.32 -12.43 7.09
C ILE A 106 -11.83 -11.58 8.25
N THR A 107 -10.52 -11.34 8.38
CA THR A 107 -10.00 -10.53 9.50
C THR A 107 -10.50 -9.09 9.43
N ASN A 108 -10.73 -8.55 8.22
CA ASN A 108 -11.38 -7.26 8.04
C ASN A 108 -12.82 -7.28 8.55
N ALA A 109 -13.63 -8.25 8.12
CA ALA A 109 -15.03 -8.37 8.53
C ALA A 109 -15.19 -8.59 10.04
N MET A 110 -14.28 -9.34 10.67
CA MET A 110 -14.28 -9.59 12.11
C MET A 110 -14.26 -8.32 12.96
N MET A 111 -13.63 -7.23 12.47
CA MET A 111 -13.63 -5.93 13.17
C MET A 111 -15.03 -5.31 13.32
N HIS A 112 -15.96 -5.72 12.46
CA HIS A 112 -17.28 -5.12 12.34
C HIS A 112 -18.41 -6.06 12.78
N LEU A 113 -18.09 -7.19 13.42
CA LEU A 113 -19.09 -8.05 14.04
C LEU A 113 -19.82 -7.34 15.19
N ASP A 114 -21.10 -7.69 15.38
CA ASP A 114 -22.00 -7.15 16.41
C ASP A 114 -22.18 -5.61 16.35
N LYS A 115 -22.20 -5.07 15.13
CA LYS A 115 -22.45 -3.66 14.84
C LYS A 115 -23.80 -3.53 14.17
N LYS A 116 -24.57 -2.53 14.61
CA LYS A 116 -25.94 -2.31 14.11
C LYS A 116 -25.93 -1.74 12.69
N ASN A 117 -24.93 -0.91 12.38
CA ASN A 117 -24.80 -0.27 11.09
C ASN A 117 -23.37 -0.40 10.56
N VAL A 118 -23.25 -0.65 9.25
CA VAL A 118 -21.99 -0.72 8.50
C VAL A 118 -22.09 0.20 7.30
N LEU A 119 -21.05 1.01 7.08
CA LEU A 119 -20.90 1.91 5.96
C LEU A 119 -19.63 1.51 5.21
N ASN A 120 -19.79 1.12 3.95
CA ASN A 120 -18.68 0.84 3.05
C ASN A 120 -18.52 1.99 2.05
N ILE A 121 -17.28 2.41 1.82
CA ILE A 121 -16.91 3.49 0.90
C ILE A 121 -15.77 2.97 0.04
N ASP A 122 -15.99 2.97 -1.28
CA ASP A 122 -14.97 2.61 -2.27
C ASP A 122 -14.16 3.85 -2.69
N LEU A 123 -12.86 3.66 -2.90
CA LEU A 123 -11.97 4.71 -3.40
C LEU A 123 -11.81 4.60 -4.92
N ALA A 124 -12.43 5.53 -5.65
CA ALA A 124 -12.31 5.60 -7.11
C ALA A 124 -10.84 5.74 -7.54
N ASP A 125 -10.47 4.96 -8.57
CA ASP A 125 -9.14 4.99 -9.22
C ASP A 125 -7.97 4.89 -8.22
N PHE A 126 -8.15 4.07 -7.18
CA PHE A 126 -7.24 3.99 -6.04
C PHE A 126 -5.77 3.90 -6.44
N PHE A 127 -5.38 2.89 -7.24
CA PHE A 127 -4.00 2.70 -7.67
C PHE A 127 -3.45 3.83 -8.55
N ASP A 128 -4.30 4.40 -9.41
CA ASP A 128 -3.95 5.47 -10.33
C ASP A 128 -3.63 6.77 -9.59
N SER A 129 -4.16 6.93 -8.36
CA SER A 129 -3.83 8.06 -7.49
C SER A 129 -2.38 8.04 -6.96
N PHE A 130 -1.65 6.92 -7.05
CA PHE A 130 -0.27 6.80 -6.55
C PHE A 130 0.74 6.94 -7.69
N ASN A 131 1.08 8.19 -7.99
CA ASN A 131 2.05 8.49 -9.04
C ASN A 131 3.52 8.31 -8.61
N PHE A 132 4.42 8.36 -9.58
CA PHE A 132 5.86 8.19 -9.37
C PHE A 132 6.42 9.13 -8.30
N GLY A 133 6.01 10.41 -8.35
CA GLY A 133 6.43 11.44 -7.40
C GLY A 133 5.98 11.15 -5.97
N ARG A 134 4.74 10.67 -5.79
CA ARG A 134 4.19 10.26 -4.48
C ARG A 134 4.94 9.06 -3.90
N VAL A 135 5.19 8.03 -4.71
CA VAL A 135 5.94 6.84 -4.28
C VAL A 135 7.36 7.22 -3.88
N ARG A 136 8.08 7.95 -4.74
CA ARG A 136 9.44 8.42 -4.46
C ARG A 136 9.48 9.32 -3.22
N GLY A 137 8.59 10.30 -3.14
CA GLY A 137 8.50 11.24 -2.03
C GLY A 137 8.23 10.56 -0.70
N PHE A 138 7.35 9.56 -0.68
CA PHE A 138 7.09 8.74 0.50
C PHE A 138 8.37 8.09 1.03
N PHE A 139 9.12 7.38 0.18
CA PHE A 139 10.32 6.66 0.64
C PHE A 139 11.44 7.60 1.11
N ILE A 140 11.52 8.82 0.57
CA ILE A 140 12.48 9.84 1.02
C ILE A 140 12.07 10.48 2.35
N LYS A 141 10.77 10.80 2.52
CA LYS A 141 10.30 11.66 3.63
C LYS A 141 9.73 10.89 4.81
N ASN A 142 9.33 9.64 4.63
CA ASN A 142 8.74 8.85 5.71
C ASN A 142 9.78 8.57 6.80
N LYS A 143 9.44 8.83 8.07
CA LYS A 143 10.35 8.69 9.22
C LYS A 143 10.91 7.28 9.43
N HIS A 144 10.17 6.24 9.05
CA HIS A 144 10.64 4.87 9.15
C HIS A 144 11.64 4.53 8.02
N PHE A 145 11.37 5.03 6.81
CA PHE A 145 12.20 4.76 5.64
C PHE A 145 13.32 5.79 5.49
N GLY A 146 13.07 7.05 5.15
CA GLY A 146 14.12 8.06 5.06
C GLY A 146 15.26 7.67 4.12
N LEU A 147 14.94 7.07 2.96
CA LEU A 147 15.92 6.47 2.07
C LEU A 147 16.70 7.51 1.28
N ASP A 148 17.88 7.10 0.80
CA ASP A 148 18.63 7.83 -0.21
C ASP A 148 17.74 8.13 -1.44
N PRO A 149 17.75 9.38 -1.97
CA PRO A 149 16.90 9.76 -3.10
C PRO A 149 17.10 8.93 -4.37
N GLN A 150 18.29 8.40 -4.62
CA GLN A 150 18.53 7.51 -5.76
C GLN A 150 17.85 6.16 -5.54
N ILE A 151 17.95 5.58 -4.35
CA ILE A 151 17.26 4.33 -4.00
C ILE A 151 15.75 4.49 -4.08
N ALA A 152 15.20 5.57 -3.53
CA ALA A 152 13.77 5.87 -3.65
C ALA A 152 13.31 6.03 -5.11
N THR A 153 14.16 6.59 -5.97
CA THR A 153 13.90 6.69 -7.42
C THR A 153 13.89 5.30 -8.08
N VAL A 154 14.81 4.42 -7.71
CA VAL A 154 14.85 3.04 -8.23
C VAL A 154 13.61 2.26 -7.78
N ILE A 155 13.20 2.39 -6.52
CA ILE A 155 11.96 1.78 -6.00
C ILE A 155 10.74 2.29 -6.79
N ALA A 156 10.65 3.60 -7.02
CA ALA A 156 9.57 4.17 -7.81
C ALA A 156 9.58 3.67 -9.27
N LYS A 157 10.76 3.50 -9.89
CA LYS A 157 10.91 2.90 -11.24
C LYS A 157 10.51 1.43 -11.29
N ILE A 158 10.76 0.65 -10.24
CA ILE A 158 10.30 -0.75 -10.14
C ILE A 158 8.77 -0.80 -10.03
N ALA A 159 8.21 0.12 -9.26
CA ALA A 159 6.82 0.07 -8.84
C ALA A 159 5.86 0.66 -9.87
N CYS A 160 6.22 1.80 -10.48
CA CYS A 160 5.32 2.58 -11.32
C CYS A 160 5.47 2.25 -12.81
N TYR A 161 4.36 2.28 -13.52
CA TYR A 161 4.27 2.25 -14.97
C TYR A 161 3.28 3.33 -15.41
N ASP A 162 3.62 4.07 -16.46
CA ASP A 162 2.80 5.19 -16.95
C ASP A 162 2.40 6.19 -15.83
N ASN A 163 3.39 6.56 -15.01
CA ASN A 163 3.24 7.46 -13.87
C ASN A 163 2.19 7.05 -12.81
N LYS A 164 1.87 5.75 -12.69
CA LYS A 164 0.98 5.22 -11.65
C LYS A 164 1.40 3.84 -11.15
N LEU A 165 0.84 3.39 -10.04
CA LEU A 165 0.98 2.01 -9.60
C LEU A 165 0.07 1.10 -10.46
N PRO A 166 0.62 0.11 -11.19
CA PRO A 166 -0.18 -0.72 -12.08
C PRO A 166 -0.95 -1.81 -11.34
N GLN A 167 -2.23 -1.97 -11.69
CA GLN A 167 -3.05 -3.09 -11.25
C GLN A 167 -2.53 -4.39 -11.87
N GLY A 168 -1.96 -5.27 -11.05
CA GLY A 168 -1.30 -6.52 -11.50
C GLY A 168 0.15 -6.65 -11.04
N SER A 169 0.77 -5.54 -10.60
CA SER A 169 2.10 -5.57 -9.97
C SER A 169 2.03 -6.14 -8.54
N PRO A 170 2.94 -7.06 -8.16
CA PRO A 170 2.96 -7.65 -6.83
C PRO A 170 3.46 -6.71 -5.72
N CYS A 171 4.10 -5.59 -6.04
CA CYS A 171 4.51 -4.59 -5.04
C CYS A 171 3.54 -3.43 -4.90
N SER A 172 2.69 -3.17 -5.90
CA SER A 172 1.72 -2.05 -5.86
C SER A 172 0.83 -2.09 -4.60
N PRO A 173 0.21 -3.21 -4.22
CA PRO A 173 -0.66 -3.25 -3.05
C PRO A 173 0.07 -3.03 -1.71
N VAL A 174 1.35 -3.40 -1.63
CA VAL A 174 2.16 -3.16 -0.42
C VAL A 174 2.51 -1.67 -0.31
N ILE A 175 2.87 -1.05 -1.44
CA ILE A 175 3.20 0.38 -1.49
C ILE A 175 1.97 1.24 -1.22
N THR A 176 0.80 0.91 -1.76
CA THR A 176 -0.44 1.66 -1.46
C THR A 176 -0.74 1.61 0.03
N ASN A 177 -0.64 0.44 0.68
CA ASN A 177 -0.81 0.31 2.13
C ASN A 177 0.16 1.17 2.95
N LEU A 178 1.43 1.22 2.55
CA LEU A 178 2.43 2.06 3.20
C LEU A 178 2.07 3.55 3.13
N ILE A 179 1.71 4.03 1.94
CA ILE A 179 1.40 5.45 1.71
C ILE A 179 0.08 5.85 2.39
N THR A 180 -0.94 4.99 2.32
CA THR A 180 -2.27 5.23 2.91
C THR A 180 -2.32 5.09 4.42
N HIS A 181 -1.30 4.56 5.07
CA HIS A 181 -1.29 4.39 6.52
C HIS A 181 -1.56 5.71 7.29
N SER A 182 -1.07 6.85 6.78
CA SER A 182 -1.33 8.16 7.38
C SER A 182 -2.81 8.57 7.30
N LEU A 183 -3.49 8.23 6.20
CA LEU A 183 -4.93 8.38 6.04
C LEU A 183 -5.68 7.46 6.99
N ASP A 184 -5.26 6.19 7.09
CA ASP A 184 -5.86 5.19 7.98
C ASP A 184 -5.87 5.69 9.44
N ILE A 185 -4.77 6.26 9.93
CA ILE A 185 -4.68 6.82 11.29
C ILE A 185 -5.71 7.94 11.49
N ARG A 186 -5.85 8.84 10.52
CA ARG A 186 -6.80 9.97 10.59
C ARG A 186 -8.25 9.48 10.58
N LEU A 187 -8.58 8.52 9.72
CA LEU A 187 -9.93 7.95 9.63
C LEU A 187 -10.28 7.12 10.87
N ALA A 188 -9.33 6.36 11.41
CA ALA A 188 -9.51 5.63 12.66
C ALA A 188 -9.74 6.58 13.84
N SER A 189 -8.99 7.69 13.91
CA SER A 189 -9.20 8.73 14.92
C SER A 189 -10.60 9.37 14.81
N LEU A 190 -11.03 9.70 13.59
CA LEU A 190 -12.37 10.22 13.33
C LEU A 190 -13.46 9.21 13.73
N ALA A 191 -13.31 7.94 13.37
CA ALA A 191 -14.24 6.88 13.72
C ALA A 191 -14.35 6.74 15.24
N LYS A 192 -13.21 6.70 15.94
CA LYS A 192 -13.16 6.62 17.41
C LYS A 192 -13.89 7.79 18.07
N LYS A 193 -13.72 9.02 17.57
CA LYS A 193 -14.41 10.21 18.09
C LYS A 193 -15.94 10.11 18.01
N HIS A 194 -16.45 9.29 17.09
CA HIS A 194 -17.88 9.11 16.84
C HIS A 194 -18.34 7.67 17.10
N SER A 195 -17.75 7.00 18.10
CA SER A 195 -18.16 5.66 18.56
C SER A 195 -18.27 4.64 17.41
N SER A 196 -17.36 4.74 16.44
CA SER A 196 -17.32 3.91 15.25
C SER A 196 -15.98 3.19 15.15
N ILE A 197 -15.99 2.03 14.50
CA ILE A 197 -14.80 1.25 14.14
C ILE A 197 -14.48 1.51 12.67
N TYR A 198 -13.20 1.60 12.34
CA TYR A 198 -12.69 1.75 10.98
C TYR A 198 -11.78 0.59 10.62
N SER A 199 -11.91 0.08 9.41
CA SER A 199 -10.94 -0.80 8.74
C SER A 199 -10.83 -0.44 7.26
N ARG A 200 -9.76 -0.90 6.61
CA ARG A 200 -9.58 -0.83 5.16
C ARG A 200 -9.16 -2.19 4.60
N TYR A 201 -9.78 -2.58 3.49
CA TYR A 201 -9.33 -3.70 2.68
C TYR A 201 -9.08 -3.21 1.25
N ALA A 202 -7.80 -3.07 0.86
CA ALA A 202 -7.45 -2.48 -0.42
C ALA A 202 -8.00 -1.03 -0.56
N ASP A 203 -8.87 -0.81 -1.53
CA ASP A 203 -9.64 0.40 -1.83
C ASP A 203 -10.92 0.54 -1.00
N ASP A 204 -11.45 -0.55 -0.43
CA ASP A 204 -12.65 -0.55 0.39
C ASP A 204 -12.39 -0.02 1.82
N LEU A 205 -12.98 1.12 2.16
CA LEU A 205 -13.04 1.65 3.53
C LEU A 205 -14.31 1.17 4.21
N THR A 206 -14.20 0.63 5.42
CA THR A 206 -15.37 0.16 6.19
C THR A 206 -15.44 0.88 7.53
N PHE A 207 -16.59 1.49 7.80
CA PHE A 207 -16.95 2.04 9.10
C PHE A 207 -18.10 1.24 9.68
N SER A 208 -18.12 1.04 10.99
CA SER A 208 -19.27 0.42 11.66
C SER A 208 -19.53 1.00 13.03
N THR A 209 -20.77 0.96 13.49
CA THR A 209 -21.16 1.48 14.80
C THR A 209 -22.28 0.66 15.44
N ARG A 210 -22.38 0.71 16.76
CA ARG A 210 -23.52 0.19 17.54
C ARG A 210 -24.65 1.21 17.66
N GLU A 211 -24.40 2.45 17.27
CA GLU A 211 -25.42 3.50 17.26
C GLU A 211 -26.49 3.22 16.19
N ARG A 212 -27.71 3.74 16.41
CA ARG A 212 -28.82 3.57 15.47
C ARG A 212 -28.58 4.26 14.13
N LYS A 213 -27.77 5.32 14.11
CA LYS A 213 -27.40 6.09 12.93
C LYS A 213 -25.91 6.44 12.98
N PHE A 214 -25.28 6.56 11.82
CA PHE A 214 -23.93 7.14 11.74
C PHE A 214 -23.96 8.63 12.08
N SER A 215 -22.88 9.11 12.69
CA SER A 215 -22.63 10.55 12.81
C SER A 215 -22.59 11.19 11.42
N ALA A 216 -23.30 12.30 11.24
CA ALA A 216 -23.25 13.10 10.01
C ALA A 216 -21.80 13.45 9.62
N GLN A 217 -20.87 13.61 10.57
CA GLN A 217 -19.47 13.91 10.25
C GLN A 217 -18.73 12.76 9.53
N ILE A 218 -19.14 11.51 9.78
CA ILE A 218 -18.63 10.33 9.05
C ILE A 218 -19.25 10.30 7.65
N VAL A 219 -20.54 10.61 7.54
CA VAL A 219 -21.31 10.51 6.28
C VAL A 219 -21.04 11.68 5.31
N LEU A 220 -20.95 12.92 5.79
CA LEU A 220 -21.26 14.10 4.94
C LEU A 220 -20.10 14.88 4.33
N LYS A 221 -18.82 14.80 4.72
CA LYS A 221 -17.80 15.67 4.04
C LYS A 221 -16.31 15.43 4.33
N LYS A 222 -15.92 14.76 5.42
CA LYS A 222 -14.48 14.65 5.76
C LYS A 222 -13.72 13.53 5.07
N ILE A 223 -14.40 12.49 4.56
CA ILE A 223 -13.77 11.40 3.82
C ILE A 223 -13.46 11.84 2.37
N MET A 224 -14.36 12.59 1.73
CA MET A 224 -14.15 13.12 0.37
C MET A 224 -13.01 14.15 0.26
N ASN A 225 -12.76 14.93 1.33
CA ASN A 225 -11.63 15.89 1.39
C ASN A 225 -10.34 15.29 1.98
N ALA A 226 -10.33 13.99 2.28
CA ALA A 226 -9.12 13.30 2.74
C ALA A 226 -8.23 12.95 1.54
N SER A 227 -7.88 13.93 0.72
CA SER A 227 -6.83 13.76 -0.27
C SER A 227 -5.53 13.39 0.47
N LEU A 228 -4.90 12.29 0.07
CA LEU A 228 -3.48 12.05 0.35
C LEU A 228 -2.76 13.33 -0.04
N GLY A 229 -2.15 14.02 0.93
CA GLY A 229 -1.75 15.43 0.85
C GLY A 229 -1.28 15.87 -0.54
N LYS A 230 -1.80 17.00 -1.02
CA LYS A 230 -1.19 17.68 -2.17
C LYS A 230 0.21 18.11 -1.73
N ASN A 231 1.21 17.78 -2.55
CA ASN A 231 2.55 18.33 -2.42
C ASN A 231 2.49 19.85 -2.47
#